data_AF-A0A7Y3LIF8-F1
#
_entry.id   AF-A0A7Y3LIF8-F1
#
_cell.length_a   1.000
_cell.length_b   1.000
_cell.length_c   1.000
_cell.angle_alpha   90.00
_cell.angle_beta   90.00
_cell.angle_gamma   90.00
#
_symmetry.space_group_name_H-M   'P 1'
#
loop_
_entity.id
_entity.type
_entity.pdbx_description
1 polymer ?
#
loop_
_entity_poly.entity_id
_entity_poly.type
_entity_poly.pdbx_seq_one_letter_code
_entity_poly.pdbx_strand_id
1 'polypeptide(L)'
;MKNKHRRAFVCVSHSPLMTIPTLADFGSEFRKNLAGTKSFIEEFSPDLVVMFAPDHLNLFEHIRPPFTSVISATSLPEFSVPEFRFNIDVDLAARACEYLAKHDIDI
;
A
#
# COMPACT_ATOMS: atom_id res chain seq x y z
N MET A 1 -1.59 -26.29 13.67
CA MET A 1 -0.29 -25.59 13.49
C MET A 1 -0.42 -24.17 13.99
N LYS A 2 0.27 -23.79 15.08
CA LYS A 2 0.28 -22.39 15.54
C LYS A 2 1.15 -21.59 14.57
N ASN A 3 0.58 -20.57 13.93
CA ASN A 3 1.34 -19.72 13.02
C ASN A 3 2.50 -19.07 13.77
N LYS A 4 3.73 -19.32 13.31
CA LYS A 4 4.97 -18.90 13.98
C LYS A 4 5.25 -17.39 13.84
N HIS A 5 4.40 -16.67 13.11
CA HIS A 5 4.57 -15.26 12.75
C HIS A 5 3.29 -14.48 13.08
N ARG A 6 3.42 -13.37 13.81
CA ARG A 6 2.32 -12.42 14.07
C ARG A 6 1.90 -11.80 12.74
N ARG A 7 0.59 -11.66 12.52
CA ARG A 7 0.02 -10.96 11.35
C ARG A 7 -1.00 -9.94 11.82
N ALA A 8 -1.03 -8.81 11.13
CA ALA A 8 -2.03 -7.77 11.30
C ALA A 8 -2.63 -7.42 9.94
N PHE A 9 -3.87 -6.96 9.95
CA PHE A 9 -4.59 -6.53 8.75
C PHE A 9 -5.12 -5.13 9.00
N VAL A 10 -4.90 -4.24 8.05
CA VAL A 10 -5.36 -2.85 8.11
C VAL A 10 -6.00 -2.51 6.77
N CYS A 11 -7.19 -1.90 6.83
CA CYS A 11 -7.83 -1.27 5.69
C CYS A 11 -7.86 0.23 5.93
N VAL A 12 -7.36 1.02 4.98
CA VAL A 12 -7.38 2.48 5.04
C VAL A 12 -7.96 3.02 3.75
N SER A 13 -8.69 4.13 3.85
CA SER A 13 -9.02 4.93 2.67
C SER A 13 -7.73 5.39 1.99
N HIS A 14 -7.70 5.34 0.65
CA HIS A 14 -6.64 5.94 -0.17
C HIS A 14 -7.14 7.20 -0.88
N SER A 15 -8.26 7.78 -0.43
CA SER A 15 -8.80 9.01 -1.03
C SER A 15 -7.80 10.15 -0.88
N PRO A 16 -7.38 10.81 -1.97
CA PRO A 16 -6.40 11.89 -1.90
C PRO A 16 -6.91 13.10 -1.11
N LEU A 17 -8.23 13.22 -0.90
CA LEU A 17 -8.82 14.29 -0.11
C LEU A 17 -8.30 14.30 1.34
N MET A 18 -7.76 13.19 1.84
CA MET A 18 -7.21 13.10 3.19
C MET A 18 -5.95 13.94 3.41
N THR A 19 -5.23 14.29 2.35
CA THR A 19 -3.96 15.03 2.41
C THR A 19 -4.08 16.49 1.98
N ILE A 20 -5.28 16.96 1.60
CA ILE A 20 -5.52 18.33 1.14
C ILE A 20 -5.75 19.27 2.33
N PRO A 21 -4.86 20.27 2.58
CA PRO A 21 -4.96 21.13 3.76
C PRO A 21 -6.24 21.97 3.83
N THR A 22 -6.78 22.41 2.69
CA THR A 22 -8.02 23.20 2.63
C THR A 22 -9.27 22.42 3.05
N LEU A 23 -9.18 21.09 3.15
CA LEU A 23 -10.25 20.21 3.62
C LEU A 23 -10.03 19.74 5.07
N ALA A 24 -9.02 20.27 5.76
CA ALA A 24 -8.64 19.86 7.11
C ALA A 24 -9.72 20.12 8.18
N ASP A 25 -10.74 20.93 7.89
CA ASP A 25 -11.89 21.11 8.79
C ASP A 25 -12.95 20.01 8.61
N PHE A 26 -12.95 19.30 7.47
CA PHE A 26 -13.89 18.20 7.19
C PHE A 26 -13.27 16.84 7.51
N GLY A 27 -14.00 15.94 8.18
CA GLY A 27 -13.50 14.58 8.46
C GLY A 27 -12.52 14.49 9.64
N SER A 28 -12.72 15.32 10.67
CA SER A 28 -11.92 15.28 11.91
C SER A 28 -11.98 13.90 12.59
N GLU A 29 -13.16 13.27 12.60
CA GLU A 29 -13.34 11.90 13.08
C GLU A 29 -12.54 10.88 12.26
N PHE A 30 -12.54 11.00 10.93
CA PHE A 30 -11.72 10.16 10.06
C PHE A 30 -10.23 10.29 10.38
N ARG A 31 -9.72 11.53 10.49
CA ARG A 31 -8.30 11.79 10.84
C ARG A 31 -7.94 11.28 12.23
N LYS A 32 -8.84 11.41 13.21
CA LYS A 32 -8.65 10.84 14.56
C LYS A 32 -8.50 9.31 14.50
N ASN A 33 -9.37 8.64 13.76
CA ASN A 33 -9.30 7.18 13.60
C ASN A 33 -8.05 6.76 12.82
N LEU A 34 -7.67 7.50 11.78
CA LEU A 34 -6.44 7.28 11.03
C LEU A 34 -5.19 7.38 11.91
N ALA A 35 -5.16 8.34 12.84
CA ALA A 35 -4.07 8.45 13.82
C ALA A 35 -4.01 7.20 14.74
N GLY A 36 -5.16 6.67 15.15
CA GLY A 36 -5.22 5.40 15.89
C GLY A 36 -4.70 4.21 15.07
N THR A 37 -5.05 4.13 13.78
CA THR A 37 -4.50 3.12 12.87
C THR A 37 -2.98 3.24 12.72
N LYS A 38 -2.46 4.47 12.62
CA LYS A 38 -1.02 4.72 12.59
C LYS A 38 -0.35 4.18 13.86
N SER A 39 -0.87 4.52 15.04
CA SER A 39 -0.32 4.03 16.32
C SER A 39 -0.34 2.51 16.42
N PHE A 40 -1.40 1.86 15.93
CA PHE A 40 -1.47 0.40 15.86
C PHE A 40 -0.37 -0.21 14.97
N ILE A 41 -0.10 0.38 13.80
CA ILE A 41 0.97 -0.08 12.90
C ILE A 41 2.34 0.10 13.55
N GLU A 42 2.58 1.25 14.20
CA GLU A 42 3.83 1.54 14.91
C GLU A 42 4.06 0.55 16.07
N GLU A 43 3.03 0.25 16.86
CA GLU A 43 3.10 -0.74 17.94
C GLU A 43 3.28 -2.17 17.42
N PHE A 44 2.63 -2.52 16.30
CA PHE A 44 2.80 -3.82 15.68
C PHE A 44 4.23 -4.02 15.16
N SER A 45 4.88 -2.95 14.71
CA SER A 45 6.27 -2.93 14.21
C SER A 45 6.51 -3.99 13.12
N PRO A 46 5.86 -3.89 11.94
CA PRO A 46 5.97 -4.89 10.90
C PRO A 46 7.37 -4.90 10.26
N ASP A 47 7.95 -6.10 10.09
CA ASP A 47 9.17 -6.28 9.28
C ASP A 47 8.87 -6.26 7.76
N LEU A 48 7.63 -6.56 7.38
CA LEU A 48 7.17 -6.58 5.98
C LEU A 48 5.74 -6.05 5.89
N VAL A 49 5.50 -5.16 4.93
CA VAL A 49 4.16 -4.68 4.56
C VAL A 49 3.83 -5.16 3.16
N VAL A 50 2.72 -5.90 3.03
CA VAL A 50 2.14 -6.28 1.74
C VAL A 50 0.93 -5.39 1.50
N MET A 51 1.00 -4.55 0.46
CA MET A 51 -0.03 -3.56 0.15
C MET A 51 -0.84 -3.99 -1.06
N PHE A 52 -2.16 -4.06 -0.92
CA PHE A 52 -3.10 -4.21 -2.02
C PHE A 52 -3.75 -2.85 -2.28
N ALA A 53 -3.56 -2.29 -3.47
CA ALA A 53 -4.10 -1.00 -3.84
C ALA A 53 -4.54 -1.00 -5.31
N PRO A 54 -5.60 -0.25 -5.66
CA PRO A 54 -5.96 -0.06 -7.05
C PRO A 54 -4.96 0.88 -7.74
N ASP A 55 -4.77 0.68 -9.04
CA ASP A 55 -4.13 1.68 -9.91
C ASP A 55 -5.19 2.70 -10.38
N HIS A 56 -4.88 4.00 -10.29
CA HIS A 56 -5.71 5.11 -10.77
C HIS A 56 -5.36 5.52 -12.20
N LEU A 57 -4.97 4.54 -13.04
CA LEU A 57 -4.52 4.73 -14.43
C LEU A 57 -3.12 5.34 -14.56
N ASN A 58 -2.33 5.32 -13.50
CA ASN A 58 -0.99 5.92 -13.51
C ASN A 58 0.08 4.92 -13.95
N LEU A 59 -0.20 3.62 -13.85
CA LEU A 59 0.73 2.56 -14.25
C LEU A 59 0.38 1.97 -15.62
N PHE A 60 -0.91 1.84 -15.96
CA PHE A 60 -1.36 1.17 -17.18
C PHE A 60 -2.48 1.91 -17.90
N GLU A 61 -2.13 2.69 -18.92
CA GLU A 61 -3.12 3.40 -19.75
C GLU A 61 -3.87 2.47 -20.71
N HIS A 62 -3.22 1.42 -21.21
CA HIS A 62 -3.74 0.58 -22.31
C HIS A 62 -3.94 -0.90 -21.95
N ILE A 63 -3.44 -1.34 -20.80
CA ILE A 63 -3.59 -2.73 -20.33
C ILE A 63 -4.26 -2.75 -18.96
N ARG A 64 -5.02 -3.82 -18.69
CA ARG A 64 -5.77 -4.00 -17.44
C ARG A 64 -5.45 -5.37 -16.85
N PRO A 65 -4.22 -5.58 -16.37
CA PRO A 65 -3.89 -6.86 -15.76
C PRO A 65 -4.75 -7.07 -14.51
N PRO A 66 -5.21 -8.31 -14.25
CA PRO A 66 -6.00 -8.63 -13.05
C PRO A 66 -5.17 -8.48 -11.77
N PHE A 67 -3.87 -8.77 -11.86
CA PHE A 67 -2.90 -8.59 -10.79
C PHE A 67 -1.64 -7.92 -11.33
N THR A 68 -0.98 -7.14 -10.49
CA THR A 68 0.32 -6.56 -10.80
C THR A 68 1.16 -6.55 -9.54
N SER A 69 2.42 -6.94 -9.67
CA SER A 69 3.42 -6.76 -8.63
C SER A 69 4.32 -5.57 -8.95
N VAL A 70 4.63 -4.78 -7.94
CA VAL A 70 5.52 -3.62 -8.06
C VAL A 70 6.86 -3.99 -7.44
N ILE A 71 7.89 -4.13 -8.28
CA ILE A 71 9.25 -4.45 -7.82
C ILE A 71 10.08 -3.19 -7.50
N SER A 72 9.63 -2.03 -7.98
CA SER A 72 10.22 -0.72 -7.67
C SER A 72 9.21 0.39 -7.96
N ALA A 73 9.18 1.44 -7.13
CA ALA A 73 8.30 2.59 -7.36
C ALA A 73 8.86 3.88 -6.75
N THR A 74 8.47 4.99 -7.38
CA THR A 74 8.60 6.35 -6.88
C THR A 74 7.21 6.97 -6.91
N SER A 75 6.82 7.67 -5.84
CA SER A 75 5.52 8.37 -5.81
C SER A 75 5.51 9.56 -6.75
N LEU A 76 4.33 9.95 -7.24
CA LEU A 76 4.17 11.24 -7.90
C LEU A 76 4.02 12.36 -6.86
N PRO A 77 4.57 13.56 -7.10
CA PRO A 77 4.37 14.70 -6.22
C PRO A 77 2.96 15.29 -6.40
N GLU A 78 1.98 14.67 -5.74
CA GLU A 78 0.56 15.01 -5.86
C GLU A 78 -0.12 15.12 -4.50
N PHE A 79 -1.26 15.83 -4.45
CA PHE A 79 -2.11 15.94 -3.25
C PHE A 79 -1.38 16.36 -1.97
N SER A 80 -0.40 17.27 -2.08
CA SER A 80 0.45 17.72 -0.96
C SER A 80 1.35 16.63 -0.36
N VAL A 81 1.52 15.50 -1.06
CA VAL A 81 2.50 14.46 -0.74
C VAL A 81 3.72 14.69 -1.64
N PRO A 82 4.92 14.85 -1.07
CA PRO A 82 6.13 15.00 -1.88
C PRO A 82 6.47 13.69 -2.60
N GLU A 83 7.30 13.77 -3.63
CA GLU A 83 7.93 12.60 -4.23
C GLU A 83 8.79 11.87 -3.19
N PHE A 84 8.69 10.54 -3.16
CA PHE A 84 9.55 9.66 -2.38
C PHE A 84 9.72 8.31 -3.07
N ARG A 85 10.82 7.63 -2.77
CA ARG A 85 11.07 6.27 -3.25
C ARG A 85 10.51 5.26 -2.25
N PHE A 86 9.77 4.27 -2.74
CA PHE A 86 9.30 3.18 -1.89
C PHE A 86 10.46 2.26 -1.50
N ASN A 87 10.46 1.81 -0.25
CA ASN A 87 11.38 0.79 0.23
C ASN A 87 10.84 -0.60 -0.13
N ILE A 88 11.14 -1.05 -1.35
CA ILE A 88 10.72 -2.34 -1.88
C ILE A 88 11.95 -3.24 -1.99
N ASP A 89 11.88 -4.41 -1.37
CA ASP A 89 12.86 -5.47 -1.58
C ASP A 89 12.58 -6.14 -2.93
N VAL A 90 13.40 -5.82 -3.92
CA VAL A 90 13.24 -6.26 -5.32
C VAL A 90 13.30 -7.78 -5.42
N ASP A 91 14.23 -8.42 -4.71
CA ASP A 91 14.45 -9.87 -4.77
C ASP A 91 13.28 -10.61 -4.12
N LEU A 92 12.78 -10.11 -2.99
CA LEU A 92 11.59 -10.65 -2.34
C LEU A 92 10.35 -10.50 -3.22
N ALA A 93 10.16 -9.33 -3.84
CA ALA A 93 9.03 -9.09 -4.73
C ALA A 93 9.06 -10.01 -5.96
N ALA A 94 10.22 -10.17 -6.61
CA ALA A 94 10.39 -11.08 -7.75
C ALA A 94 10.11 -12.54 -7.38
N ARG A 95 10.63 -13.00 -6.24
CA ARG A 95 10.34 -14.36 -5.73
C ARG A 95 8.87 -14.58 -5.41
N ALA A 96 8.16 -13.55 -4.94
CA ALA A 96 6.72 -13.62 -4.73
C ALA A 96 5.97 -13.81 -6.05
N CYS A 97 6.34 -13.08 -7.11
CA CYS A 97 5.78 -13.28 -8.45
C CYS A 97 6.01 -14.70 -8.97
N GLU A 98 7.25 -15.20 -8.88
CA GLU A 98 7.56 -16.57 -9.30
C GLU A 98 6.74 -17.62 -8.53
N TYR A 99 6.55 -17.40 -7.23
CA TYR A 99 5.73 -18.29 -6.41
C TYR A 99 4.27 -18.27 -6.85
N LEU A 100 3.70 -17.09 -7.08
CA LEU A 100 2.30 -16.92 -7.52
C LEU A 100 2.07 -17.54 -8.90
N ALA A 101 2.97 -17.31 -9.86
CA ALA A 101 2.90 -17.92 -11.19
C ALA A 101 2.95 -19.45 -11.13
N LYS A 102 3.76 -20.04 -10.23
CA LYS A 102 3.80 -21.50 -10.00
C LYS A 102 2.52 -22.06 -9.37
N HIS A 103 1.63 -21.20 -8.88
CA HIS A 103 0.35 -21.56 -8.26
C HIS A 103 -0.84 -21.01 -9.06
N ASP A 104 -0.67 -20.92 -10.39
CA ASP A 104 -1.74 -20.57 -11.35
C ASP A 104 -2.35 -19.18 -11.13
N ILE A 105 -1.55 -18.23 -10.63
CA ILE A 105 -1.91 -16.82 -10.55
C ILE A 105 -1.10 -16.06 -11.60
N ASP A 106 -1.80 -15.56 -12.62
CA ASP A 106 -1.21 -14.71 -13.67
C ASP A 106 -0.88 -13.32 -13.10
N ILE A 107 0.40 -13.08 -12.84
CA ILE A 107 0.95 -11.84 -12.25
C ILE A 107 2.19 -11.33 -12.99
#